data_AF-A0A3M9YDE5-F1
#
_entry.id   AF-A0A3M9YDE5-F1
#
_cell.length_a   1.000
_cell.length_b   1.000
_cell.length_c   1.000
_cell.angle_alpha   90.00
_cell.angle_beta   90.00
_cell.angle_gamma   90.00
#
_symmetry.space_group_name_H-M   'P 1'
#
loop_
_entity.id
_entity.type
_entity.pdbx_description
1 polymer ?
#
loop_
_entity_poly.entity_id
_entity_poly.type
_entity_poly.pdbx_seq_one_letter_code
_entity_poly.pdbx_strand_id
1 'polypeptide(L)'
;MSSDAMNLYANSKVSLVPWDARSDEHTTRMFEQRVACGWRSDEVVEWREKQLEGGKFLYWVVLADAIPGREKLLSDHLTTYPKETTPLRDTAADVWLTPRAASGEAFWPIGHLALEKQAEDDADMGLAKEGSVWIKHLYISWAIQAGGIGKASMQAVEALAKLEPLFGTTIVLDTAQKETQSSDEWKRFFFTDMGRPIPEPFKTNEEWYGRMGYEVFYIDPVGFPWRNPDGVHSYIPRVMMKKTLV
;
A
#
# COMPACT_ATOMS: atom_id res chain seq x y z
N MET A 1 -13.97 21.78 -18.90
CA MET A 1 -14.34 20.36 -18.73
C MET A 1 -13.25 19.51 -19.36
N SER A 2 -12.32 19.02 -18.55
CA SER A 2 -11.58 17.77 -18.78
C SER A 2 -11.31 17.22 -17.38
N SER A 3 -11.87 16.06 -17.12
CA SER A 3 -11.82 15.28 -15.88
C SER A 3 -10.59 14.37 -15.84
N ASP A 4 -9.47 14.75 -16.47
CA ASP A 4 -8.33 13.86 -16.69
C ASP A 4 -7.27 13.87 -15.58
N ALA A 5 -7.29 14.85 -14.67
CA ALA A 5 -6.24 14.97 -13.63
C ALA A 5 -6.31 13.87 -12.54
N MET A 6 -7.48 13.25 -12.32
CA MET A 6 -7.69 12.18 -11.34
C MET A 6 -7.55 10.77 -11.94
N ASN A 7 -7.50 10.66 -13.27
CA ASN A 7 -7.54 9.38 -14.00
C ASN A 7 -6.16 8.85 -14.45
N LEU A 8 -5.08 9.56 -14.17
CA LEU A 8 -3.73 9.15 -14.61
C LEU A 8 -3.35 7.72 -14.14
N TYR A 9 -3.94 7.25 -13.03
CA TYR A 9 -3.59 5.97 -12.41
C TYR A 9 -4.84 5.16 -12.02
N ALA A 10 -5.81 5.08 -12.93
CA ALA A 10 -7.07 4.39 -12.72
C ALA A 10 -7.18 3.10 -13.54
N ASN A 11 -7.92 2.14 -12.99
CA ASN A 11 -8.44 0.99 -13.73
C ASN A 11 -9.93 0.81 -13.40
N SER A 12 -10.53 -0.29 -13.87
CA SER A 12 -11.97 -0.52 -13.70
C SER A 12 -12.44 -0.68 -12.25
N LYS A 13 -11.54 -0.81 -11.28
CA LYS A 13 -11.89 -1.00 -9.86
C LYS A 13 -11.38 0.10 -8.94
N VAL A 14 -10.20 0.66 -9.22
CA VAL A 14 -9.58 1.65 -8.34
C VAL A 14 -8.94 2.78 -9.11
N SER A 15 -8.81 3.92 -8.43
CA SER A 15 -7.98 5.05 -8.84
C SER A 15 -6.95 5.35 -7.75
N LEU A 16 -5.75 5.78 -8.15
CA LEU A 16 -4.74 6.25 -7.21
C LEU A 16 -4.71 7.78 -7.17
N VAL A 17 -4.85 8.35 -5.98
CA VAL A 17 -4.75 9.80 -5.75
C VAL A 17 -3.47 10.08 -4.97
N PRO A 18 -2.61 11.02 -5.39
CA PRO A 18 -1.40 11.34 -4.64
C PRO A 18 -1.71 11.76 -3.21
N TRP A 19 -0.91 11.26 -2.27
CA TRP A 19 -0.96 11.69 -0.88
C TRP A 19 -0.27 13.06 -0.74
N ASP A 20 -0.91 14.01 -0.07
CA ASP A 20 -0.33 15.34 0.16
C ASP A 20 0.46 15.40 1.46
N ALA A 21 1.79 15.36 1.34
CA ALA A 21 2.72 15.44 2.46
C ALA A 21 2.71 16.77 3.21
N ARG A 22 2.04 17.80 2.69
CA ARG A 22 1.90 19.11 3.35
C ARG A 22 0.53 19.28 3.99
N SER A 23 -0.37 18.31 3.84
CA SER A 23 -1.71 18.33 4.43
C SER A 23 -1.75 17.54 5.73
N ASP A 24 -2.12 18.22 6.82
CA ASP A 24 -2.33 17.57 8.11
C ASP A 24 -3.55 16.63 8.09
N GLU A 25 -4.55 16.89 7.24
CA GLU A 25 -5.71 15.99 7.05
C GLU A 25 -5.26 14.66 6.42
N HIS A 26 -4.43 14.72 5.38
CA HIS A 26 -3.87 13.52 4.73
C HIS A 26 -2.97 12.74 5.69
N THR A 27 -2.17 13.45 6.50
CA THR A 27 -1.30 12.83 7.51
C THR A 27 -2.12 12.15 8.60
N THR A 28 -3.17 12.81 9.09
CA THR A 28 -4.06 12.25 10.11
C THR A 28 -4.79 11.02 9.58
N ARG A 29 -5.33 11.08 8.35
CA ARG A 29 -5.97 9.92 7.72
C ARG A 29 -5.01 8.76 7.53
N MET A 30 -3.75 9.03 7.20
CA MET A 30 -2.74 7.97 7.01
C MET A 30 -2.48 7.27 8.33
N PHE A 31 -2.31 8.04 9.41
CA PHE A 31 -2.18 7.50 10.76
C PHE A 31 -3.37 6.61 11.13
N GLU A 32 -4.61 7.06 10.90
CA GLU A 32 -5.83 6.28 11.15
C GLU A 32 -5.83 4.94 10.40
N GLN A 33 -5.49 4.95 9.11
CA GLN A 33 -5.39 3.72 8.31
C GLN A 33 -4.24 2.81 8.76
N ARG A 34 -3.13 3.35 9.28
CA ARG A 34 -2.04 2.53 9.84
C ARG A 34 -2.38 1.93 11.19
N VAL A 35 -3.12 2.65 12.03
CA VAL A 35 -3.70 2.08 13.26
C VAL A 35 -4.67 0.95 12.89
N ALA A 36 -5.54 1.18 11.91
CA ALA A 36 -6.40 0.15 11.35
C ALA A 36 -5.61 -1.00 10.70
N CYS A 37 -4.44 -0.77 10.12
CA CYS A 37 -3.58 -1.83 9.61
C CYS A 37 -2.99 -2.69 10.74
N GLY A 38 -2.83 -2.13 11.94
CA GLY A 38 -2.16 -2.78 13.08
C GLY A 38 -0.64 -2.76 12.99
N TRP A 39 -0.07 -1.90 12.12
CA TRP A 39 1.36 -1.93 11.82
C TRP A 39 1.92 -0.53 11.53
N ARG A 40 2.94 -0.12 12.30
CA ARG A 40 3.79 1.07 12.04
C ARG A 40 3.02 2.37 11.83
N SER A 41 2.05 2.65 12.69
CA SER A 41 1.35 3.96 12.67
C SER A 41 2.24 5.10 13.14
N ASP A 42 3.23 4.80 13.96
CA ASP A 42 4.24 5.72 14.47
C ASP A 42 5.23 6.21 13.39
N GLU A 43 5.40 5.47 12.30
CA GLU A 43 6.32 5.85 11.20
C GLU A 43 5.71 6.87 10.20
N VAL A 44 4.44 7.24 10.33
CA VAL A 44 3.77 8.13 9.35
C VAL A 44 4.45 9.49 9.21
N VAL A 45 5.01 10.02 10.30
CA VAL A 45 5.78 11.28 10.28
C VAL A 45 7.06 11.13 9.47
N GLU A 46 7.79 10.02 9.65
CA GLU A 46 9.00 9.74 8.86
C GLU A 46 8.67 9.59 7.37
N TRP A 47 7.53 8.97 7.04
CA TRP A 47 7.12 8.81 5.64
C TRP A 47 6.77 10.15 4.98
N ARG A 48 6.19 11.09 5.75
CA ARG A 48 5.97 12.47 5.31
C ARG A 48 7.28 13.12 4.90
N GLU A 49 8.29 13.04 5.75
CA GLU A 49 9.62 13.63 5.52
C GLU A 49 10.28 13.02 4.28
N LYS A 50 10.29 11.68 4.18
CA LYS A 50 10.84 10.97 3.00
C LYS A 50 10.15 11.37 1.70
N GLN A 51 8.86 11.68 1.73
CA GLN A 51 8.16 12.16 0.53
C GLN A 51 8.53 13.59 0.15
N LEU A 52 8.68 14.47 1.13
CA LEU A 52 9.13 15.84 0.90
C LEU A 52 10.58 15.89 0.36
N GLU A 53 11.41 14.91 0.72
CA GLU A 53 12.77 14.73 0.21
C GLU A 53 12.82 14.01 -1.15
N GLY A 54 11.70 13.47 -1.62
CA GLY A 54 11.60 12.75 -2.88
C GLY A 54 12.11 11.30 -2.87
N GLY A 55 12.25 10.69 -1.70
CA GLY A 55 12.64 9.29 -1.54
C GLY A 55 11.47 8.30 -1.51
N LYS A 56 10.25 8.78 -1.24
CA LYS A 56 9.03 7.97 -1.10
C LYS A 56 7.82 8.69 -1.67
N PHE A 57 6.91 7.98 -2.33
CA PHE A 57 5.72 8.60 -2.89
C PHE A 57 4.49 7.76 -2.57
N LEU A 58 3.64 8.32 -1.72
CA LEU A 58 2.44 7.69 -1.22
C LEU A 58 1.24 8.04 -2.11
N TYR A 59 0.34 7.08 -2.23
CA TYR A 59 -0.92 7.21 -2.93
C TYR A 59 -2.05 6.65 -2.08
N TRP A 60 -3.17 7.35 -2.09
CA TRP A 60 -4.45 6.82 -1.67
C TRP A 60 -5.00 5.87 -2.71
N VAL A 61 -5.57 4.77 -2.26
CA VAL A 61 -6.41 3.90 -3.10
C VAL A 61 -7.85 4.31 -2.90
N VAL A 62 -8.53 4.64 -3.99
CA VAL A 62 -9.95 5.06 -4.01
C VAL A 62 -10.73 4.09 -4.90
N LEU A 63 -11.98 3.80 -4.56
CA LEU A 63 -12.87 3.05 -5.45
C LEU A 63 -13.13 3.83 -6.73
N ALA A 64 -12.95 3.19 -7.89
CA ALA A 64 -13.32 3.79 -9.17
C ALA A 64 -14.83 3.99 -9.25
N ASP A 65 -15.29 5.06 -9.89
CA ASP A 65 -16.74 5.35 -9.99
C ASP A 65 -17.53 4.26 -10.71
N ALA A 66 -16.88 3.56 -11.64
CA ALA A 66 -17.48 2.48 -12.42
C ALA A 66 -17.47 1.10 -11.73
N ILE A 67 -16.90 0.96 -10.52
CA ILE A 67 -16.84 -0.36 -9.87
C ILE A 67 -18.24 -0.87 -9.51
N PRO A 68 -18.61 -2.12 -9.87
CA PRO A 68 -19.88 -2.69 -9.46
C PRO A 68 -20.03 -2.72 -7.93
N GLY A 69 -21.17 -2.26 -7.43
CA GLY A 69 -21.46 -2.25 -6.00
C GLY A 69 -20.71 -1.20 -5.18
N ARG A 70 -20.16 -0.15 -5.82
CA ARG A 70 -19.42 0.95 -5.19
C ARG A 70 -20.04 1.46 -3.89
N GLU A 71 -21.33 1.81 -3.91
CA GLU A 71 -22.02 2.38 -2.75
C GLU A 71 -22.04 1.42 -1.56
N LYS A 72 -22.22 0.12 -1.82
CA LYS A 72 -22.17 -0.90 -0.76
C LYS A 72 -20.75 -1.00 -0.19
N LEU A 73 -19.74 -1.12 -1.06
CA LEU A 73 -18.34 -1.21 -0.63
C LEU A 73 -17.94 0.01 0.21
N LEU A 74 -18.31 1.21 -0.24
CA LEU A 74 -18.05 2.43 0.50
C LEU A 74 -18.79 2.43 1.84
N SER A 75 -20.08 2.08 1.86
CA SER A 75 -20.86 1.98 3.10
C SER A 75 -20.26 0.97 4.10
N ASP A 76 -19.81 -0.19 3.63
CA ASP A 76 -19.17 -1.21 4.48
C ASP A 76 -17.86 -0.67 5.10
N HIS A 77 -17.04 0.03 4.30
CA HIS A 77 -15.82 0.69 4.78
C HIS A 77 -16.13 1.78 5.82
N LEU A 78 -17.01 2.73 5.52
CA LEU A 78 -17.29 3.87 6.42
C LEU A 78 -17.99 3.43 7.72
N THR A 79 -18.79 2.36 7.67
CA THR A 79 -19.39 1.75 8.86
C THR A 79 -18.32 1.13 9.77
N THR A 80 -17.33 0.48 9.16
CA THR A 80 -16.23 -0.17 9.89
C THR A 80 -15.23 0.83 10.44
N TYR A 81 -15.02 1.95 9.74
CA TYR A 81 -14.05 3.00 10.10
C TYR A 81 -14.73 4.37 10.22
N PRO A 82 -15.42 4.67 11.33
CA PRO A 82 -16.17 5.92 11.48
C PRO A 82 -15.33 7.20 11.38
N LYS A 83 -14.03 7.13 11.72
CA LYS A 83 -13.08 8.25 11.56
C LYS A 83 -12.80 8.60 10.10
N GLU A 84 -13.09 7.68 9.19
CA GLU A 84 -12.87 7.84 7.75
C GLU A 84 -14.09 8.38 6.99
N THR A 85 -15.19 8.70 7.70
CA THR A 85 -16.47 9.16 7.14
C THR A 85 -16.39 10.49 6.37
N THR A 86 -15.54 11.40 6.82
CA THR A 86 -15.29 12.67 6.11
C THR A 86 -14.37 12.41 4.90
N PRO A 87 -14.74 12.82 3.68
CA PRO A 87 -13.85 12.69 2.52
C PRO A 87 -12.63 13.61 2.66
N LEU A 88 -11.51 13.19 2.07
CA LEU A 88 -10.38 14.07 1.81
C LEU A 88 -10.61 14.85 0.51
N ARG A 89 -9.78 15.87 0.27
CA ARG A 89 -9.69 16.57 -1.02
C ARG A 89 -8.33 16.34 -1.67
N ASP A 90 -8.28 16.30 -3.00
CA ASP A 90 -7.00 16.30 -3.71
C ASP A 90 -6.37 17.68 -3.59
N THR A 91 -5.42 17.80 -2.68
CA THR A 91 -4.64 19.02 -2.41
C THR A 91 -3.17 18.88 -2.84
N ALA A 92 -2.78 17.72 -3.36
CA ALA A 92 -1.39 17.43 -3.71
C ALA A 92 -0.93 18.30 -4.89
N ALA A 93 -0.10 19.31 -4.59
CA ALA A 93 0.44 20.24 -5.57
C ALA A 93 1.66 19.70 -6.35
N ASP A 94 2.18 18.53 -5.97
CA ASP A 94 3.24 17.84 -6.68
C ASP A 94 3.13 16.33 -6.50
N VAL A 95 3.78 15.60 -7.42
CA VAL A 95 4.01 14.15 -7.34
C VAL A 95 5.40 13.92 -7.90
N TRP A 96 6.23 13.11 -7.26
CA TRP A 96 7.63 12.92 -7.71
C TRP A 96 8.43 14.22 -7.77
N LEU A 97 8.21 15.14 -6.83
CA LEU A 97 8.75 16.50 -6.82
C LEU A 97 8.45 17.30 -8.11
N THR A 98 7.51 16.81 -8.91
CA THR A 98 7.09 17.42 -10.16
C THR A 98 5.77 18.14 -9.91
N PRO A 99 5.68 19.47 -10.13
CA PRO A 99 4.47 20.23 -9.90
C PRO A 99 3.28 19.67 -10.69
N ARG A 100 2.11 19.61 -10.06
CA ARG A 100 0.82 19.32 -10.70
C ARG A 100 -0.25 20.30 -10.22
N ALA A 101 -1.30 20.46 -11.00
CA ALA A 101 -2.52 21.08 -10.50
C ALA A 101 -3.31 20.03 -9.71
N ALA A 102 -3.50 20.26 -8.41
CA ALA A 102 -4.40 19.46 -7.59
C ALA A 102 -5.84 19.59 -8.11
N SER A 103 -6.60 18.49 -8.16
CA SER A 103 -7.96 18.53 -8.72
C SER A 103 -8.96 19.25 -7.81
N GLY A 104 -8.72 19.26 -6.49
CA GLY A 104 -9.65 19.77 -5.49
C GLY A 104 -10.89 18.89 -5.26
N GLU A 105 -11.01 17.78 -5.99
CA GLU A 105 -12.13 16.85 -5.89
C GLU A 105 -12.10 16.11 -4.55
N ALA A 106 -13.29 15.82 -4.03
CA ALA A 106 -13.44 15.08 -2.78
C ALA A 106 -13.41 13.57 -3.05
N PHE A 107 -12.75 12.80 -2.19
CA PHE A 107 -12.65 11.35 -2.31
C PHE A 107 -12.58 10.66 -0.95
N TRP A 108 -12.96 9.38 -0.91
CA TRP A 108 -12.83 8.53 0.27
C TRP A 108 -11.69 7.51 0.05
N PRO A 109 -10.53 7.68 0.70
CA PRO A 109 -9.49 6.67 0.69
C PRO A 109 -10.00 5.39 1.33
N ILE A 110 -9.88 4.26 0.63
CA ILE A 110 -10.16 2.93 1.18
C ILE A 110 -8.89 2.12 1.45
N GLY A 111 -7.73 2.74 1.24
CA GLY A 111 -6.42 2.15 1.43
C GLY A 111 -5.32 3.08 0.95
N HIS A 112 -4.09 2.58 0.99
CA HIS A 112 -2.90 3.30 0.53
C HIS A 112 -1.81 2.34 0.07
N LEU A 113 -0.83 2.89 -0.64
CA LEU A 113 0.43 2.23 -1.01
C LEU A 113 1.50 3.30 -1.28
N ALA A 114 2.75 2.89 -1.37
CA ALA A 114 3.88 3.76 -1.69
C ALA A 114 4.77 3.18 -2.78
N LEU A 115 5.49 4.06 -3.46
CA LEU A 115 6.57 3.76 -4.37
C LEU A 115 7.89 4.39 -3.90
N GLU A 116 8.99 3.65 -4.02
CA GLU A 116 10.33 4.05 -3.58
C GLU A 116 11.43 3.55 -4.52
N LYS A 117 12.58 4.24 -4.54
CA LYS A 117 13.85 3.74 -5.11
C LYS A 117 14.80 3.46 -3.94
N GLN A 118 15.43 2.29 -3.90
CA GLN A 118 16.31 1.87 -2.80
C GLN A 118 17.68 1.41 -3.33
N ALA A 119 18.34 2.26 -4.12
CA ALA A 119 19.49 1.87 -4.94
C ALA A 119 20.69 1.26 -4.18
N GLU A 120 20.90 1.63 -2.92
CA GLU A 120 21.96 1.05 -2.07
C GLU A 120 21.59 -0.37 -1.62
N ASP A 121 20.41 -0.53 -1.02
CA ASP A 121 19.87 -1.85 -0.61
C ASP A 121 19.71 -2.81 -1.79
N ASP A 122 19.38 -2.27 -2.98
CA ASP A 122 19.21 -3.03 -4.22
C ASP A 122 20.50 -3.77 -4.61
N ALA A 123 21.67 -3.12 -4.46
CA ALA A 123 22.94 -3.70 -4.85
C ALA A 123 23.32 -4.92 -3.98
N ASP A 124 23.06 -4.83 -2.68
CA ASP A 124 23.33 -5.92 -1.72
C ASP A 124 22.44 -7.15 -1.98
N MET A 125 21.26 -6.95 -2.57
CA MET A 125 20.32 -8.01 -2.93
C MET A 125 20.46 -8.50 -4.39
N GLY A 126 21.44 -7.98 -5.13
CA GLY A 126 21.68 -8.34 -6.54
C GLY A 126 20.61 -7.82 -7.52
N LEU A 127 19.90 -6.74 -7.16
CA LEU A 127 19.00 -6.03 -8.06
C LEU A 127 19.79 -5.08 -8.96
N ALA A 128 19.17 -4.72 -10.09
CA ALA A 128 19.75 -3.72 -10.98
C ALA A 128 19.71 -2.35 -10.29
N LYS A 129 20.83 -1.62 -10.38
CA LYS A 129 20.97 -0.26 -9.83
C LYS A 129 19.94 0.73 -10.37
N GLU A 130 19.47 0.51 -11.60
CA GLU A 130 18.44 1.30 -12.27
C GLU A 130 17.27 0.41 -12.66
N GLY A 131 16.07 1.00 -12.70
CA GLY A 131 14.84 0.32 -13.11
C GLY A 131 14.16 -0.53 -12.02
N SER A 132 14.79 -0.70 -10.86
CA SER A 132 14.19 -1.32 -9.68
C SER A 132 13.32 -0.30 -8.93
N VAL A 133 12.05 -0.61 -8.77
CA VAL A 133 11.08 0.23 -8.04
C VAL A 133 10.42 -0.62 -6.96
N TRP A 134 10.35 -0.09 -5.74
CA TRP A 134 9.75 -0.79 -4.62
C TRP A 134 8.31 -0.35 -4.37
N ILE A 135 7.41 -1.30 -4.18
CA ILE A 135 6.10 -1.10 -3.59
C ILE A 135 6.23 -1.30 -2.08
N LYS A 136 5.78 -0.31 -1.31
CA LYS A 136 5.76 -0.37 0.15
C LYS A 136 4.36 -0.04 0.67
N HIS A 137 4.11 -0.43 1.92
CA HIS A 137 2.93 -0.02 2.69
C HIS A 137 1.57 -0.29 2.04
N LEU A 138 1.43 -1.31 1.19
CA LEU A 138 0.11 -1.68 0.66
C LEU A 138 -0.85 -2.01 1.81
N TYR A 139 -1.96 -1.28 1.85
CA TYR A 139 -3.07 -1.52 2.77
C TYR A 139 -4.38 -1.28 2.02
N ILE A 140 -5.32 -2.19 2.21
CA ILE A 140 -6.71 -2.05 1.77
C ILE A 140 -7.61 -2.35 2.96
N SER A 141 -8.58 -1.47 3.20
CA SER A 141 -9.65 -1.59 4.18
C SER A 141 -10.14 -3.04 4.31
N TRP A 142 -10.05 -3.59 5.53
CA TRP A 142 -10.37 -5.01 5.75
C TRP A 142 -11.85 -5.30 5.44
N ALA A 143 -12.72 -4.32 5.66
CA ALA A 143 -14.16 -4.39 5.42
C ALA A 143 -14.55 -4.77 3.99
N ILE A 144 -13.65 -4.54 3.03
CA ILE A 144 -13.91 -4.73 1.59
C ILE A 144 -12.85 -5.60 0.90
N GLN A 145 -12.08 -6.37 1.68
CA GLN A 145 -11.15 -7.35 1.11
C GLN A 145 -11.90 -8.49 0.40
N ALA A 146 -11.17 -9.33 -0.33
CA ALA A 146 -11.69 -10.39 -1.22
C ALA A 146 -12.48 -9.93 -2.47
N GLY A 147 -12.79 -8.63 -2.64
CA GLY A 147 -13.41 -8.08 -3.87
C GLY A 147 -12.46 -7.87 -5.07
N GLY A 148 -11.18 -8.27 -4.94
CA GLY A 148 -10.15 -8.05 -5.94
C GLY A 148 -9.63 -6.60 -6.02
N ILE A 149 -9.93 -5.77 -5.03
CA ILE A 149 -9.44 -4.38 -4.91
C ILE A 149 -7.92 -4.36 -4.79
N GLY A 150 -7.33 -5.15 -3.88
CA GLY A 150 -5.87 -5.18 -3.72
C GLY A 150 -5.13 -5.58 -5.01
N LYS A 151 -5.68 -6.54 -5.78
CA LYS A 151 -5.08 -6.91 -7.07
C LYS A 151 -5.13 -5.74 -8.05
N ALA A 152 -6.25 -5.02 -8.09
CA ALA A 152 -6.40 -3.85 -8.94
C ALA A 152 -5.46 -2.71 -8.50
N SER A 153 -5.26 -2.49 -7.20
CA SER A 153 -4.29 -1.51 -6.68
C SER A 153 -2.87 -1.85 -7.12
N MET A 154 -2.47 -3.13 -7.01
CA MET A 154 -1.18 -3.61 -7.48
C MET A 154 -1.00 -3.41 -8.99
N GLN A 155 -2.03 -3.69 -9.80
CA GLN A 155 -1.97 -3.44 -11.25
C GLN A 155 -1.84 -1.94 -11.59
N ALA A 156 -2.54 -1.07 -10.86
CA ALA A 156 -2.46 0.38 -11.06
C ALA A 156 -1.06 0.90 -10.69
N VAL A 157 -0.50 0.47 -9.56
CA VAL A 157 0.84 0.91 -9.13
C VAL A 157 1.95 0.31 -10.01
N GLU A 158 1.81 -0.92 -10.50
CA GLU A 158 2.72 -1.51 -11.50
C GLU A 158 2.73 -0.70 -12.79
N ALA A 159 1.57 -0.23 -13.26
CA ALA A 159 1.49 0.63 -14.44
C ALA A 159 2.15 2.00 -14.19
N LEU A 160 1.89 2.61 -13.03
CA LEU A 160 2.50 3.86 -12.59
C LEU A 160 4.03 3.74 -12.50
N ALA A 161 4.55 2.62 -12.00
CA ALA A 161 5.99 2.41 -11.85
C ALA A 161 6.77 2.44 -13.17
N LYS A 162 6.10 2.16 -14.30
CA LYS A 162 6.71 2.22 -15.64
C LYS A 162 6.85 3.64 -16.20
N LEU A 163 6.13 4.60 -15.63
CA LEU A 163 6.08 5.97 -16.15
C LEU A 163 7.25 6.81 -15.63
N GLU A 164 7.45 7.97 -16.25
CA GLU A 164 8.34 9.01 -15.71
C GLU A 164 7.87 9.41 -14.29
N PRO A 165 8.79 9.63 -13.32
CA PRO A 165 10.26 9.58 -13.43
C PRO A 165 10.88 8.25 -12.98
N LEU A 166 10.08 7.20 -12.86
CA LEU A 166 10.52 5.92 -12.35
C LEU A 166 11.16 5.06 -13.43
N PHE A 167 10.55 5.00 -14.62
CA PHE A 167 10.98 4.15 -15.74
C PHE A 167 11.27 2.70 -15.29
N GLY A 168 10.45 2.19 -14.39
CA GLY A 168 10.64 0.89 -13.76
C GLY A 168 10.57 -0.25 -14.78
N THR A 169 11.56 -1.13 -14.72
CA THR A 169 11.62 -2.40 -15.47
C THR A 169 11.40 -3.59 -14.56
N THR A 170 11.62 -3.42 -13.26
CA THR A 170 11.40 -4.43 -12.22
C THR A 170 10.68 -3.78 -11.05
N ILE A 171 9.58 -4.40 -10.64
CA ILE A 171 8.86 -4.02 -9.43
C ILE A 171 9.23 -4.99 -8.31
N VAL A 172 9.47 -4.46 -7.12
CA VAL A 172 9.97 -5.18 -5.95
C VAL A 172 9.05 -4.90 -4.77
N LEU A 173 8.87 -5.89 -3.91
CA LEU A 173 8.18 -5.74 -2.64
C LEU A 173 8.77 -6.69 -1.62
N ASP A 174 8.43 -6.47 -0.36
CA ASP A 174 8.73 -7.41 0.71
C ASP A 174 7.47 -7.80 1.48
N THR A 175 7.51 -8.98 2.09
CA THR A 175 6.45 -9.47 2.96
C THR A 175 7.01 -10.50 3.95
N ALA A 176 6.31 -10.73 5.05
CA ALA A 176 6.68 -11.77 6.00
C ALA A 176 6.71 -13.16 5.31
N GLN A 177 7.57 -14.07 5.75
CA GLN A 177 7.59 -15.43 5.22
C GLN A 177 6.25 -16.15 5.38
N LYS A 178 5.92 -17.00 4.40
CA LYS A 178 4.73 -17.84 4.40
C LYS A 178 4.57 -18.63 5.69
N GLU A 179 5.64 -19.24 6.20
CA GLU A 179 5.62 -20.05 7.43
C GLU A 179 5.21 -19.19 8.62
N THR A 180 5.78 -17.99 8.74
CA THR A 180 5.42 -17.03 9.80
C THR A 180 3.97 -16.60 9.70
N GLN A 181 3.50 -16.23 8.50
CA GLN A 181 2.10 -15.81 8.27
C GLN A 181 1.09 -16.95 8.51
N SER A 182 1.53 -18.21 8.33
CA SER A 182 0.68 -19.39 8.50
C SER A 182 0.55 -19.82 9.97
N SER A 183 1.41 -19.32 10.85
CA SER A 183 1.41 -19.66 12.27
C SER A 183 0.12 -19.21 12.98
N ASP A 184 -0.23 -19.96 14.03
CA ASP A 184 -1.39 -19.63 14.86
C ASP A 184 -1.20 -18.29 15.60
N GLU A 185 0.04 -17.95 15.98
CA GLU A 185 0.35 -16.66 16.60
C GLU A 185 0.07 -15.49 15.66
N TRP A 186 0.52 -15.58 14.39
CA TRP A 186 0.26 -14.57 13.39
C TRP A 186 -1.24 -14.42 13.13
N LYS A 187 -1.94 -15.54 12.95
CA LYS A 187 -3.38 -15.52 12.69
C LYS A 187 -4.17 -14.97 13.88
N ARG A 188 -3.78 -15.33 15.11
CA ARG A 188 -4.38 -14.78 16.32
C ARG A 188 -4.22 -13.27 16.38
N PHE A 189 -3.01 -12.76 16.20
CA PHE A 189 -2.74 -11.32 16.27
C PHE A 189 -3.44 -10.55 15.13
N PHE A 190 -3.24 -10.96 13.88
CA PHE A 190 -3.70 -10.20 12.72
C PHE A 190 -5.20 -10.34 12.44
N PHE A 191 -5.87 -11.33 13.04
CA PHE A 191 -7.30 -11.56 12.84
C PHE A 191 -8.08 -11.55 14.16
N THR A 192 -7.89 -12.56 15.01
CA THR A 192 -8.70 -12.74 16.23
C THR A 192 -8.62 -11.56 17.19
N ASP A 193 -7.41 -11.13 17.58
CA ASP A 193 -7.19 -10.07 18.57
C ASP A 193 -7.63 -8.69 18.04
N MET A 194 -7.63 -8.52 16.72
CA MET A 194 -8.14 -7.32 16.05
C MET A 194 -9.63 -7.42 15.66
N GLY A 195 -10.33 -8.46 16.11
CA GLY A 195 -11.77 -8.63 15.86
C GLY A 195 -12.14 -8.88 14.39
N ARG A 196 -11.23 -9.46 13.61
CA ARG A 196 -11.42 -9.77 12.18
C ARG A 196 -11.60 -11.27 11.97
N PRO A 197 -12.47 -11.69 11.04
CA PRO A 197 -12.56 -13.09 10.66
C PRO A 197 -11.29 -13.52 9.92
N ILE A 198 -10.81 -14.74 10.21
CA ILE A 198 -9.77 -15.37 9.39
C ILE A 198 -10.40 -15.74 8.04
N PRO A 199 -9.84 -15.31 6.90
CA PRO A 199 -10.36 -15.66 5.59
C PRO A 199 -10.28 -17.16 5.32
N GLU A 200 -11.31 -17.71 4.68
CA GLU A 200 -11.34 -19.10 4.23
C GLU A 200 -11.56 -19.16 2.70
N PRO A 201 -10.65 -19.78 1.92
CA PRO A 201 -9.38 -20.37 2.37
C PRO A 201 -8.35 -19.30 2.74
N PHE A 202 -7.60 -19.54 3.82
CA PHE A 202 -6.49 -18.68 4.21
C PHE A 202 -5.39 -18.69 3.14
N LYS A 203 -4.84 -17.51 2.85
CA LYS A 203 -3.72 -17.33 1.92
C LYS A 203 -2.77 -16.32 2.52
N THR A 204 -1.47 -16.63 2.50
CA THR A 204 -0.46 -15.67 2.93
C THR A 204 -0.28 -14.58 1.88
N ASN A 205 0.29 -13.45 2.28
CA ASN A 205 0.66 -12.40 1.34
C ASN A 205 1.68 -12.91 0.32
N GLU A 206 2.64 -13.74 0.74
CA GLU A 206 3.63 -14.34 -0.16
C GLU A 206 2.96 -15.18 -1.27
N GLU A 207 2.00 -16.02 -0.91
CA GLU A 207 1.22 -16.80 -1.89
C GLU A 207 0.34 -15.92 -2.78
N TRP A 208 -0.21 -14.85 -2.21
CA TRP A 208 -1.05 -13.90 -2.94
C TRP A 208 -0.25 -13.15 -4.01
N TYR A 209 0.92 -12.63 -3.66
CA TYR A 209 1.86 -12.00 -4.59
C TYR A 209 2.39 -13.02 -5.62
N GLY A 210 2.69 -14.25 -5.20
CA GLY A 210 3.09 -15.33 -6.11
C GLY A 210 2.07 -15.57 -7.23
N ARG A 211 0.77 -15.58 -6.91
CA ARG A 211 -0.31 -15.69 -7.92
C ARG A 211 -0.41 -14.48 -8.85
N MET A 212 0.23 -13.37 -8.50
CA MET A 212 0.32 -12.16 -9.33
C MET A 212 1.59 -12.12 -10.21
N GLY A 213 2.41 -13.18 -10.16
CA GLY A 213 3.64 -13.32 -10.94
C GLY A 213 4.88 -12.76 -10.25
N TYR A 214 4.84 -12.53 -8.94
CA TYR A 214 6.03 -12.18 -8.17
C TYR A 214 6.79 -13.44 -7.76
N GLU A 215 8.11 -13.38 -7.81
CA GLU A 215 9.00 -14.47 -7.44
C GLU A 215 9.90 -14.04 -6.28
N VAL A 216 10.07 -14.92 -5.30
CA VAL A 216 11.05 -14.72 -4.21
C VAL A 216 12.45 -14.74 -4.81
N PHE A 217 13.26 -13.71 -4.53
CA PHE A 217 14.64 -13.64 -4.99
C PHE A 217 15.65 -13.42 -3.86
N TYR A 218 15.19 -12.97 -2.70
CA TYR A 218 16.03 -12.73 -1.53
C TYR A 218 15.24 -13.00 -0.25
N ILE A 219 15.94 -13.47 0.79
CA ILE A 219 15.38 -13.77 2.10
C ILE A 219 16.22 -13.04 3.15
N ASP A 220 15.55 -12.26 3.98
CA ASP A 220 16.15 -11.65 5.16
C ASP A 220 15.63 -12.38 6.42
N PRO A 221 16.48 -13.21 7.06
CA PRO A 221 16.09 -14.02 8.21
C PRO A 221 15.91 -13.19 9.49
N VAL A 222 16.42 -11.95 9.53
CA VAL A 222 16.23 -11.03 10.66
C VAL A 222 14.92 -10.26 10.48
N GLY A 223 14.68 -9.76 9.26
CA GLY A 223 13.42 -9.11 8.88
C GLY A 223 12.97 -8.00 9.84
N PHE A 224 11.71 -8.02 10.27
CA PHE A 224 11.13 -6.92 11.05
C PHE A 224 11.21 -7.15 12.56
N PRO A 225 11.63 -6.14 13.35
CA PRO A 225 11.34 -6.16 14.77
C PRO A 225 9.83 -6.08 14.95
N TRP A 226 9.26 -7.08 15.60
CA TRP A 226 7.85 -7.12 15.96
C TRP A 226 7.72 -7.22 17.45
N ARG A 227 6.97 -6.28 18.01
CA ARG A 227 6.56 -6.36 19.40
C ARG A 227 5.18 -6.98 19.45
N ASN A 228 5.11 -8.21 19.94
CA ASN A 228 3.82 -8.85 20.15
C ASN A 228 3.06 -8.15 21.30
N PRO A 229 1.74 -8.38 21.45
CA PRO A 229 0.94 -7.78 22.53
C PRO A 229 1.50 -8.02 23.93
N ASP A 230 2.22 -9.12 24.14
CA ASP A 230 2.83 -9.50 25.41
C ASP A 230 4.17 -8.78 25.67
N GLY A 231 4.60 -7.90 24.75
CA GLY A 231 5.80 -7.09 24.86
C GLY A 231 7.10 -7.80 24.46
N VAL A 232 7.02 -9.03 23.97
CA VAL A 232 8.17 -9.80 23.45
C VAL A 232 8.56 -9.27 22.08
N HIS A 233 9.87 -9.05 21.90
CA HIS A 233 10.44 -8.72 20.60
C HIS A 233 10.77 -10.01 19.86
N SER A 234 10.01 -10.28 18.83
CA SER A 234 10.30 -11.34 17.86
C SER A 234 10.74 -10.70 16.56
N TYR A 235 11.61 -11.39 15.84
CA TYR A 235 12.00 -11.03 14.49
C TYR A 235 11.07 -11.78 13.52
N ILE A 236 10.43 -11.07 12.60
CA ILE A 236 9.63 -11.67 11.54
C ILE A 236 10.52 -11.77 10.31
N PRO A 237 10.96 -12.98 9.92
CA PRO A 237 11.66 -13.18 8.66
C PRO A 237 10.84 -12.63 7.50
N ARG A 238 11.48 -11.96 6.57
CA ARG A 238 10.84 -11.41 5.37
C ARG A 238 11.45 -12.00 4.11
N VAL A 239 10.61 -12.15 3.10
CA VAL A 239 11.03 -12.42 1.73
C VAL A 239 10.90 -11.14 0.92
N MET A 240 11.85 -10.94 0.02
CA MET A 240 11.75 -9.94 -1.03
C MET A 240 11.33 -10.66 -2.30
N MET A 241 10.32 -10.11 -2.95
CA MET A 241 9.76 -10.64 -4.17
C MET A 241 9.88 -9.61 -5.28
N LYS A 242 10.14 -10.07 -6.50
CA LYS A 242 10.24 -9.21 -7.68
C LYS A 242 9.38 -9.71 -8.83
N LYS A 243 9.07 -8.81 -9.74
CA LYS A 243 8.38 -9.10 -11.00
C LYS A 243 8.91 -8.18 -12.09
N THR A 244 9.16 -8.73 -13.27
CA THR A 244 9.50 -7.93 -14.45
C THR A 244 8.26 -7.17 -14.92
N LEU A 245 8.40 -5.87 -15.12
CA LEU A 245 7.38 -5.02 -15.72
C LEU A 245 7.50 -5.10 -17.24
N VAL A 246 6.43 -5.56 -17.90
CA VAL A 246 6.29 -5.63 -19.37
C VAL A 246 5.49 -4.43 -19.87
#